data_AF-A0A395N7F2-F1
#
_entry.id   AF-A0A395N7F2-F1
#
_cell.length_a   1.000
_cell.length_b   1.000
_cell.length_c   1.000
_cell.angle_alpha   90.00
_cell.angle_beta   90.00
_cell.angle_gamma   90.00
#
_symmetry.space_group_name_H-M   'P 1'
#
loop_
_entity.id
_entity.type
_entity.pdbx_description
1 polymer ?
#
loop_
_entity_poly.entity_id
_entity_poly.type
_entity_poly.pdbx_seq_one_letter_code
_entity_poly.pdbx_strand_id
1 'polypeptide(L)'
;MNRIGNNEYFSLPPLNGHEGAGMVTEAEIDYFAQRDAFVKQEEELAFDSKCRAKSSEKEKLVDSILQSARREDESIIYNRKREREGYHGQKHPSYPGDHFLSNVKLINKTKAFKIISKMPKGAHLHIHFNSCLSPAVLLDIAKGLDGMFIQSTLPLIKGINFENYDRCEITFSMESFQEENLGDLFTASYEPGQAMKFSAFREQFPECYCEFEVDQWLLNKLLFEEQEAHHPFQTTTGGKKTIDNSGIMEMIIQEVEKFQKRASSFSGLKIIYCVPRSLAPVEIEQALAECLTFKERWPKWIA
;
A
#
# COMPACT_ATOMS: atom_id res chain seq x y z
N MET A 1 33.84 -5.73 21.47
CA MET A 1 33.95 -4.37 20.88
C MET A 1 34.42 -4.54 19.44
N ASN A 2 33.48 -4.47 18.51
CA ASN A 2 33.67 -4.35 17.06
C ASN A 2 32.24 -4.15 16.53
N ARG A 3 31.83 -2.91 16.29
CA ARG A 3 30.54 -2.62 15.65
C ARG A 3 30.81 -1.86 14.36
N ILE A 4 30.67 -2.61 13.28
CA ILE A 4 30.50 -2.14 11.91
C ILE A 4 29.09 -1.52 11.85
N GLY A 5 29.02 -0.23 12.16
CA GLY A 5 27.95 0.69 11.80
C GLY A 5 28.47 1.80 10.90
N ASN A 6 29.55 1.52 10.17
CA ASN A 6 30.15 2.44 9.24
C ASN A 6 29.29 2.47 7.99
N ASN A 7 28.77 3.66 7.68
CA ASN A 7 28.26 4.03 6.38
C ASN A 7 29.37 3.71 5.35
N GLU A 8 29.28 2.59 4.64
CA GLU A 8 30.34 2.11 3.73
C GLU A 8 30.52 3.01 2.49
N TYR A 9 29.69 4.03 2.30
CA TYR A 9 29.94 5.08 1.31
C TYR A 9 30.96 6.15 1.75
N PHE A 10 31.35 6.20 3.04
CA PHE A 10 32.35 7.15 3.56
C PHE A 10 33.38 6.51 4.51
N SER A 11 33.54 5.19 4.45
CA SER A 11 34.55 4.49 5.25
C SER A 11 35.84 4.36 4.44
N LEU A 12 36.74 5.32 4.60
CA LEU A 12 38.11 5.16 4.14
C LEU A 12 38.72 3.91 4.80
N PRO A 13 39.52 3.12 4.07
CA PRO A 13 40.14 1.92 4.60
C PRO A 13 41.03 2.25 5.80
N PRO A 14 41.16 1.35 6.80
CA PRO A 14 42.16 1.52 7.83
C PRO A 14 43.54 1.61 7.18
N LEU A 15 44.33 2.61 7.60
CA LEU A 15 45.72 2.83 7.19
C LEU A 15 46.56 1.60 7.57
N ASN A 16 46.56 0.58 6.72
CA ASN A 16 47.50 -0.53 6.77
C ASN A 16 47.93 -0.83 5.34
N GLY A 17 49.11 -0.32 4.97
CA GLY A 17 49.79 -0.72 3.74
C GLY A 17 50.19 0.40 2.79
N HIS A 18 50.75 1.49 3.28
CA HIS A 18 51.77 2.22 2.51
C HIS A 18 52.99 2.41 3.40
N GLU A 19 54.11 1.86 2.97
CA GLU A 19 55.42 2.03 3.59
C GLU A 19 55.78 3.52 3.60
N GLY A 20 55.56 4.15 4.74
CA GLY A 20 55.79 5.58 4.97
C GLY A 20 55.08 6.01 6.25
N ALA A 21 55.73 5.82 7.39
CA ALA A 21 55.23 6.27 8.69
C ALA A 21 55.21 7.81 8.74
N GLY A 22 54.19 8.43 8.15
CA GLY A 22 53.85 9.82 8.41
C GLY A 22 53.27 9.92 9.82
N MET A 23 53.86 10.75 10.67
CA MET A 23 53.29 11.09 11.97
C MET A 23 51.88 11.66 11.76
N VAL A 24 50.88 11.05 12.40
CA VAL A 24 49.52 11.60 12.46
C VAL A 24 49.61 13.01 13.02
N THR A 25 49.11 13.97 12.28
CA THR A 25 49.20 15.40 12.61
C THR A 25 48.21 15.74 13.73
N GLU A 26 48.50 16.77 14.51
CA GLU A 26 47.60 17.28 15.55
C GLU A 26 46.23 17.70 14.97
N ALA A 27 46.23 18.20 13.73
CA ALA A 27 45.03 18.53 12.98
C ALA A 27 44.17 17.30 12.62
N GLU A 28 44.78 16.15 12.30
CA GLU A 28 44.03 14.90 12.06
C GLU A 28 43.39 14.38 13.35
N ILE A 29 44.10 14.45 14.48
CA ILE A 29 43.57 14.06 15.80
C ILE A 29 42.37 14.94 16.18
N ASP A 30 42.51 16.26 16.03
CA ASP A 30 41.43 17.23 16.30
C ASP A 30 40.22 17.01 15.39
N TYR A 31 40.43 16.76 14.09
CA TYR A 31 39.36 16.42 13.16
C TYR A 31 38.57 15.18 13.60
N PHE A 32 39.24 14.08 13.93
CA PHE A 32 38.55 12.86 14.35
C PHE A 32 37.82 13.03 15.69
N ALA A 33 38.40 13.78 16.63
CA ALA A 33 37.73 14.11 17.89
C ALA A 33 36.46 14.94 17.67
N GLN A 34 36.51 15.96 16.79
CA GLN A 34 35.34 16.77 16.44
C GLN A 34 34.29 15.95 15.69
N ARG A 35 34.71 15.08 14.76
CA ARG A 35 33.81 14.16 14.05
C ARG A 35 33.09 13.24 15.02
N ASP A 36 33.81 12.62 15.96
CA ASP A 36 33.21 11.71 16.94
C ASP A 36 32.26 12.43 17.90
N ALA A 37 32.60 13.66 18.31
CA ALA A 37 31.71 14.51 19.09
C ALA A 37 30.41 14.85 18.33
N PHE A 38 30.52 15.16 17.03
CA PHE A 38 29.37 15.46 16.18
C PHE A 38 28.47 14.23 15.95
N VAL A 39 29.05 13.08 15.63
CA VAL A 39 28.30 11.83 15.46
C VAL A 39 27.56 11.47 16.74
N LYS A 40 28.21 11.61 17.90
CA LYS A 40 27.57 11.37 19.20
C LYS A 40 26.38 12.31 19.43
N GLN A 41 26.52 13.59 19.06
CA GLN A 41 25.43 14.56 19.17
C GLN A 41 24.23 14.17 18.27
N GLU A 42 24.48 13.74 17.04
CA GLU A 42 23.42 13.22 16.16
C GLU A 42 22.72 11.98 16.75
N GLU A 43 23.50 11.05 17.31
CA GLU A 43 22.95 9.84 17.94
C GLU A 43 22.07 10.15 19.15
N GLU A 44 22.41 11.17 19.93
CA GLU A 44 21.63 11.64 21.08
C GLU A 44 20.32 12.32 20.65
N LEU A 45 20.33 13.02 19.51
CA LEU A 45 19.17 13.71 18.93
C LEU A 45 18.22 12.79 18.15
N ALA A 46 18.67 11.60 17.77
CA ALA A 46 17.86 10.64 17.02
C ALA A 46 16.55 10.28 17.74
N PHE A 47 15.48 10.06 16.97
CA PHE A 47 14.13 9.80 17.51
C PHE A 47 14.06 8.59 18.46
N ASP A 48 14.98 7.64 18.30
CA ASP A 48 15.06 6.39 19.03
C ASP A 48 16.10 6.39 20.16
N SER A 49 16.82 7.51 20.39
CA SER A 49 17.97 7.58 21.32
C SER A 49 17.63 7.10 22.73
N LYS A 50 16.48 7.54 23.25
CA LYS A 50 15.95 7.12 24.55
C LYS A 50 15.66 5.61 24.62
N CYS A 51 15.21 5.01 23.52
CA CYS A 51 14.95 3.57 23.44
C CYS A 51 16.26 2.78 23.39
N ARG A 52 17.22 3.23 22.57
CA ARG A 52 18.56 2.63 22.50
C ARG A 52 19.28 2.68 23.85
N ALA A 53 19.23 3.82 24.54
CA ALA A 53 19.85 3.98 25.87
C ALA A 53 19.30 3.02 26.93
N LYS A 54 18.01 2.64 26.82
CA LYS A 54 17.33 1.74 27.77
C LYS A 54 17.29 0.28 27.31
N SER A 55 17.87 -0.02 26.15
CA SER A 55 17.80 -1.36 25.56
C SER A 55 18.51 -2.41 26.41
N SER A 56 17.82 -3.54 26.61
CA SER A 56 18.37 -4.75 27.22
C SER A 56 19.41 -5.43 26.31
N GLU A 57 20.23 -6.29 26.88
CA GLU A 57 21.21 -7.08 26.10
C GLU A 57 20.53 -7.96 25.03
N LYS A 58 19.31 -8.44 25.29
CA LYS A 58 18.52 -9.20 24.31
C LYS A 58 18.09 -8.32 23.14
N GLU A 59 17.62 -7.10 23.40
CA GLU A 59 17.24 -6.15 22.35
C GLU A 59 18.47 -5.74 21.51
N LYS A 60 19.62 -5.51 22.14
CA LYS A 60 20.89 -5.24 21.44
C LYS A 60 21.34 -6.41 20.55
N LEU A 61 21.14 -7.64 21.00
CA LEU A 61 21.42 -8.84 20.21
C LEU A 61 20.46 -8.95 19.01
N VAL A 62 19.16 -8.74 19.22
CA VAL A 62 18.16 -8.78 18.15
C VAL A 62 18.41 -7.67 17.11
N ASP A 63 18.76 -6.46 17.55
CA ASP A 63 19.17 -5.38 16.64
C ASP A 63 20.36 -5.81 15.77
N SER A 64 21.42 -6.38 16.38
CA SER A 64 22.58 -6.89 15.63
C SER A 64 22.18 -7.93 14.55
N ILE A 65 21.28 -8.85 14.88
CA ILE A 65 20.75 -9.84 13.93
C ILE A 65 20.00 -9.15 12.79
N LEU A 66 19.15 -8.16 13.10
CA LEU A 66 18.39 -7.41 12.10
C LEU A 66 19.32 -6.62 11.17
N GLN A 67 20.34 -5.95 11.70
CA GLN A 67 21.34 -5.25 10.91
C GLN A 67 22.12 -6.21 9.99
N SER A 68 22.47 -7.40 10.48
CA SER A 68 23.10 -8.43 9.66
C SER A 68 22.17 -8.92 8.54
N ALA A 69 20.89 -9.12 8.84
CA ALA A 69 19.90 -9.50 7.84
C ALA A 69 19.76 -8.44 6.75
N ARG A 70 19.75 -7.15 7.11
CA ARG A 70 19.71 -6.03 6.15
C ARG A 70 20.92 -6.03 5.20
N ARG A 71 22.14 -6.17 5.73
CA ARG A 71 23.36 -6.25 4.90
C ARG A 71 23.36 -7.46 3.97
N GLU A 72 22.87 -8.59 4.46
CA GLU A 72 22.73 -9.79 3.64
C GLU A 72 21.67 -9.60 2.54
N ASP A 73 20.53 -9.01 2.85
CA ASP A 73 19.49 -8.69 1.87
C ASP A 73 20.02 -7.75 0.77
N GLU A 74 20.78 -6.72 1.14
CA GLU A 74 21.45 -5.83 0.20
C GLU A 74 22.38 -6.58 -0.76
N SER A 75 23.28 -7.40 -0.23
CA SER A 75 24.25 -8.14 -1.05
C SER A 75 23.64 -9.27 -1.89
N ILE A 76 22.62 -9.98 -1.39
CA ILE A 76 22.08 -11.20 -2.03
C ILE A 76 20.83 -10.91 -2.86
N ILE A 77 19.93 -10.04 -2.40
CA ILE A 77 18.66 -9.77 -3.07
C ILE A 77 18.77 -8.60 -4.05
N TYR A 78 19.39 -7.50 -3.62
CA TYR A 78 19.41 -6.26 -4.39
C TYR A 78 20.62 -6.21 -5.34
N ASN A 79 21.84 -6.37 -4.84
CA ASN A 79 23.06 -6.24 -5.65
C ASN A 79 23.26 -7.34 -6.71
N ARG A 80 22.57 -8.48 -6.61
CA ARG A 80 22.66 -9.58 -7.59
C ARG A 80 21.70 -9.45 -8.78
N LYS A 81 20.79 -8.49 -8.76
CA LYS A 81 19.83 -8.31 -9.85
C LYS A 81 20.39 -7.45 -10.97
N ARG A 82 19.86 -7.67 -12.19
CA ARG A 82 20.17 -6.88 -13.39
C ARG A 82 19.93 -5.39 -13.12
N GLU A 83 20.76 -4.56 -13.75
CA GLU A 83 20.57 -3.11 -13.81
C GLU A 83 19.14 -2.77 -14.21
N ARG A 84 18.58 -1.78 -13.52
CA ARG A 84 17.26 -1.22 -13.81
C ARG A 84 17.42 0.10 -14.53
N GLU A 85 16.43 0.43 -15.33
CA GLU A 85 16.31 1.76 -15.94
C GLU A 85 15.49 2.65 -15.02
N GLY A 86 16.09 3.77 -14.62
CA GLY A 86 15.46 4.87 -13.92
C GLY A 86 15.01 5.96 -14.89
N TYR A 87 14.94 7.19 -14.39
CA TYR A 87 14.53 8.36 -15.17
C TYR A 87 15.42 8.56 -16.41
N HIS A 88 14.80 8.82 -17.58
CA HIS A 88 15.48 8.93 -18.89
C HIS A 88 16.36 7.72 -19.28
N GLY A 89 16.03 6.51 -18.81
CA GLY A 89 16.79 5.32 -19.17
C GLY A 89 18.14 5.20 -18.47
N GLN A 90 18.39 5.99 -17.42
CA GLN A 90 19.60 5.86 -16.60
C GLN A 90 19.66 4.47 -15.98
N LYS A 91 20.76 3.74 -16.21
CA LYS A 91 20.94 2.42 -15.58
C LYS A 91 21.49 2.55 -14.17
N HIS A 92 20.92 1.81 -13.23
CA HIS A 92 21.41 1.71 -11.86
C HIS A 92 21.22 0.28 -11.31
N PRO A 93 22.04 -0.17 -10.33
CA PRO A 93 21.78 -1.42 -9.64
C PRO A 93 20.44 -1.34 -8.89
N SER A 94 19.74 -2.47 -8.75
CA SER A 94 18.54 -2.51 -7.92
C SER A 94 18.90 -2.20 -6.47
N TYR A 95 18.11 -1.39 -5.78
CA TYR A 95 18.33 -1.07 -4.36
C TYR A 95 17.01 -0.94 -3.60
N PRO A 96 17.02 -0.96 -2.25
CA PRO A 96 15.77 -0.95 -1.46
C PRO A 96 14.88 0.27 -1.69
N GLY A 97 15.45 1.39 -2.17
CA GLY A 97 14.74 2.63 -2.44
C GLY A 97 14.14 2.75 -3.84
N ASP A 98 14.22 1.72 -4.68
CA ASP A 98 13.46 1.68 -5.93
C ASP A 98 11.95 1.70 -5.67
N HIS A 99 11.19 2.07 -6.71
CA HIS A 99 9.73 2.06 -6.71
C HIS A 99 9.14 0.78 -6.08
N PHE A 100 8.11 0.96 -5.24
CA PHE A 100 7.56 -0.12 -4.41
C PHE A 100 7.03 -1.30 -5.24
N LEU A 101 6.20 -1.03 -6.27
CA LEU A 101 5.59 -2.08 -7.10
C LEU A 101 6.65 -2.92 -7.82
N SER A 102 7.76 -2.28 -8.13
CA SER A 102 8.96 -2.86 -8.72
C SER A 102 9.73 -3.76 -7.76
N ASN A 103 9.69 -3.42 -6.47
CA ASN A 103 10.42 -4.07 -5.40
C ASN A 103 9.56 -5.06 -4.59
N VAL A 104 8.23 -5.05 -4.68
CA VAL A 104 7.36 -5.86 -3.80
C VAL A 104 7.70 -7.35 -3.83
N LYS A 105 8.00 -7.90 -5.02
CA LYS A 105 8.43 -9.29 -5.20
C LYS A 105 9.81 -9.58 -4.57
N LEU A 106 10.66 -8.58 -4.45
CA LEU A 106 11.97 -8.66 -3.79
C LEU A 106 11.83 -8.53 -2.28
N ILE A 107 11.09 -7.51 -1.82
CA ILE A 107 10.80 -7.25 -0.41
C ILE A 107 10.28 -8.52 0.26
N ASN A 108 9.32 -9.21 -0.37
CA ASN A 108 8.76 -10.48 0.13
C ASN A 108 9.79 -11.61 0.31
N LYS A 109 10.95 -11.54 -0.35
CA LYS A 109 12.04 -12.53 -0.22
C LYS A 109 13.02 -12.19 0.88
N THR A 110 13.13 -10.91 1.26
CA THR A 110 14.13 -10.41 2.22
C THR A 110 13.97 -11.03 3.61
N LYS A 111 15.09 -11.27 4.29
CA LYS A 111 15.13 -11.73 5.68
C LYS A 111 14.60 -10.66 6.62
N ALA A 112 14.96 -9.39 6.39
CA ALA A 112 14.46 -8.27 7.16
C ALA A 112 12.93 -8.24 7.15
N PHE A 113 12.28 -8.32 5.99
CA PHE A 113 10.82 -8.34 5.90
C PHE A 113 10.19 -9.49 6.67
N LYS A 114 10.76 -10.71 6.56
CA LYS A 114 10.29 -11.90 7.29
C LYS A 114 10.41 -11.78 8.82
N ILE A 115 11.34 -10.98 9.31
CA ILE A 115 11.49 -10.69 10.75
C ILE A 115 10.47 -9.64 11.17
N ILE A 116 10.43 -8.49 10.50
CA ILE A 116 9.55 -7.36 10.88
C ILE A 116 8.06 -7.67 10.66
N SER A 117 7.71 -8.61 9.78
CA SER A 117 6.33 -9.04 9.60
C SER A 117 5.76 -9.67 10.87
N LYS A 118 6.61 -10.34 11.67
CA LYS A 118 6.26 -10.94 12.97
C LYS A 118 6.26 -9.95 14.14
N MET A 119 6.80 -8.75 13.94
CA MET A 119 6.88 -7.76 15.01
C MET A 119 5.49 -7.18 15.34
N PRO A 120 5.12 -7.04 16.62
CA PRO A 120 3.92 -6.31 17.02
C PRO A 120 4.12 -4.81 16.72
N LYS A 121 3.54 -4.34 15.63
CA LYS A 121 3.67 -2.95 15.14
C LYS A 121 2.82 -1.93 15.92
N GLY A 122 2.06 -2.39 16.91
CA GLY A 122 1.13 -1.54 17.67
C GLY A 122 -0.15 -1.27 16.90
N ALA A 123 -0.47 0.01 16.69
CA ALA A 123 -1.70 0.45 16.06
C ALA A 123 -1.47 0.98 14.64
N HIS A 124 -2.42 0.72 13.74
CA HIS A 124 -2.42 1.28 12.39
C HIS A 124 -3.34 2.51 12.39
N LEU A 125 -2.74 3.70 12.43
CA LEU A 125 -3.44 4.95 12.78
C LEU A 125 -3.93 5.77 11.58
N HIS A 126 -3.52 5.43 10.37
CA HIS A 126 -3.92 6.12 9.14
C HIS A 126 -4.28 5.09 8.09
N ILE A 127 -5.57 4.86 7.90
CA ILE A 127 -6.10 3.90 6.94
C ILE A 127 -7.39 4.46 6.34
N HIS A 128 -7.55 4.31 5.02
CA HIS A 128 -8.83 4.56 4.38
C HIS A 128 -9.63 3.26 4.36
N PHE A 129 -10.88 3.31 4.85
CA PHE A 129 -11.73 2.12 4.99
C PHE A 129 -11.83 1.29 3.71
N ASN A 130 -11.97 1.96 2.56
CA ASN A 130 -12.14 1.33 1.25
C ASN A 130 -10.87 0.63 0.73
N SER A 131 -9.70 0.83 1.35
CA SER A 131 -8.42 0.20 0.94
C SER A 131 -7.92 -0.86 1.92
N CYS A 132 -8.73 -1.24 2.92
CA CYS A 132 -8.35 -2.21 3.95
C CYS A 132 -8.39 -3.67 3.49
N LEU A 133 -9.10 -3.98 2.39
CA LEU A 133 -9.30 -5.34 1.89
C LEU A 133 -8.65 -5.52 0.54
N SER A 134 -8.06 -6.70 0.33
CA SER A 134 -7.55 -7.07 -0.99
C SER A 134 -8.72 -7.14 -1.98
N PRO A 135 -8.64 -6.49 -3.16
CA PRO A 135 -9.69 -6.57 -4.16
C PRO A 135 -10.02 -8.01 -4.58
N ALA A 136 -9.03 -8.91 -4.57
CA ALA A 136 -9.25 -10.33 -4.84
C ALA A 136 -10.27 -10.97 -3.89
N VAL A 137 -10.21 -10.64 -2.59
CA VAL A 137 -11.18 -11.14 -1.60
C VAL A 137 -12.58 -10.61 -1.90
N LEU A 138 -12.71 -9.34 -2.29
CA LEU A 138 -14.00 -8.75 -2.63
C LEU A 138 -14.59 -9.39 -3.89
N LEU A 139 -13.76 -9.61 -4.92
CA LEU A 139 -14.17 -10.31 -6.14
C LEU A 139 -14.59 -11.75 -5.85
N ASP A 140 -13.87 -12.48 -4.99
CA ASP A 140 -14.24 -13.84 -4.60
C ASP A 140 -15.58 -13.90 -3.85
N ILE A 141 -15.85 -12.94 -2.96
CA ILE A 141 -17.16 -12.82 -2.31
C ILE A 141 -18.25 -12.53 -3.35
N ALA A 142 -18.01 -11.56 -4.26
CA ALA A 142 -18.96 -11.17 -5.30
C ALA A 142 -19.36 -12.35 -6.21
N LYS A 143 -18.43 -13.26 -6.52
CA LYS A 143 -18.71 -14.48 -7.30
C LYS A 143 -19.76 -15.39 -6.66
N GLY A 144 -19.81 -15.42 -5.33
CA GLY A 144 -20.73 -16.28 -4.58
C GLY A 144 -22.12 -15.69 -4.36
N LEU A 145 -22.36 -14.44 -4.77
CA LEU A 145 -23.62 -13.73 -4.57
C LEU A 145 -24.50 -13.82 -5.83
N ASP A 146 -25.60 -14.59 -5.74
CA ASP A 146 -26.53 -14.78 -6.87
C ASP A 146 -27.20 -13.47 -7.33
N GLY A 147 -27.37 -12.51 -6.41
CA GLY A 147 -27.93 -11.18 -6.68
C GLY A 147 -26.91 -10.13 -7.13
N MET A 148 -25.69 -10.52 -7.53
CA MET A 148 -24.66 -9.57 -7.95
C MET A 148 -24.78 -9.24 -9.44
N PHE A 149 -24.80 -7.95 -9.76
CA PHE A 149 -24.79 -7.41 -11.11
C PHE A 149 -23.52 -6.61 -11.38
N ILE A 150 -23.17 -6.53 -12.66
CA ILE A 150 -22.04 -5.77 -13.18
C ILE A 150 -22.53 -4.83 -14.28
N GLN A 151 -22.01 -3.60 -14.28
CA GLN A 151 -22.31 -2.55 -15.23
C GLN A 151 -21.00 -1.99 -15.78
N SER A 152 -21.04 -1.47 -17.00
CA SER A 152 -19.92 -0.78 -17.64
C SER A 152 -20.32 0.58 -18.22
N THR A 153 -19.39 1.52 -18.26
CA THR A 153 -19.58 2.79 -18.98
C THR A 153 -19.44 2.66 -20.50
N LEU A 154 -18.95 1.52 -21.00
CA LEU A 154 -18.77 1.24 -22.42
C LEU A 154 -19.18 -0.20 -22.77
N PRO A 155 -19.64 -0.47 -24.01
CA PRO A 155 -19.83 -1.83 -24.48
C PRO A 155 -18.48 -2.56 -24.58
N LEU A 156 -18.39 -3.76 -24.03
CA LEU A 156 -17.18 -4.59 -24.01
C LEU A 156 -17.08 -5.44 -25.28
N ILE A 157 -17.05 -4.76 -26.42
CA ILE A 157 -16.95 -5.38 -27.74
C ILE A 157 -15.49 -5.56 -28.17
N LYS A 158 -15.25 -6.55 -29.03
CA LYS A 158 -13.94 -6.82 -29.62
C LYS A 158 -13.58 -5.74 -30.67
N GLY A 159 -13.04 -4.63 -30.18
CA GLY A 159 -12.48 -3.55 -30.99
C GLY A 159 -11.00 -3.80 -31.36
N ILE A 160 -10.37 -2.77 -31.95
CA ILE A 160 -8.91 -2.77 -32.15
C ILE A 160 -8.24 -2.76 -30.77
N ASN A 161 -7.38 -3.74 -30.50
CA ASN A 161 -6.65 -3.90 -29.23
C ASN A 161 -7.52 -3.84 -27.97
N PHE A 162 -8.79 -4.26 -28.04
CA PHE A 162 -9.71 -4.26 -26.90
C PHE A 162 -9.85 -2.90 -26.18
N GLU A 163 -9.73 -1.78 -26.89
CA GLU A 163 -9.71 -0.42 -26.29
C GLU A 163 -10.83 -0.14 -25.26
N ASN A 164 -12.06 -0.63 -25.52
CA ASN A 164 -13.17 -0.45 -24.58
C ASN A 164 -12.95 -1.20 -23.26
N TYR A 165 -12.30 -2.36 -23.29
CA TYR A 165 -11.93 -3.10 -22.08
C TYR A 165 -10.92 -2.33 -21.24
N ASP A 166 -10.06 -1.51 -21.85
CA ASP A 166 -9.09 -0.68 -21.13
C ASP A 166 -9.73 0.60 -20.58
N ARG A 167 -10.60 1.24 -21.36
CA ARG A 167 -11.20 2.53 -21.03
C ARG A 167 -12.43 2.47 -20.13
N CYS A 168 -13.08 1.32 -20.06
CA CYS A 168 -14.32 1.22 -19.29
C CYS A 168 -14.08 1.37 -17.78
N GLU A 169 -15.07 1.98 -17.13
CA GLU A 169 -15.28 1.87 -15.68
C GLU A 169 -16.27 0.73 -15.42
N ILE A 170 -16.01 -0.05 -14.38
CA ILE A 170 -16.84 -1.19 -13.97
C ILE A 170 -17.47 -0.89 -12.61
N THR A 171 -18.77 -1.13 -12.51
CA THR A 171 -19.54 -0.97 -11.27
C THR A 171 -20.21 -2.28 -10.91
N PHE A 172 -20.16 -2.63 -9.62
CA PHE A 172 -20.88 -3.76 -9.06
C PHE A 172 -22.07 -3.26 -8.22
N SER A 173 -23.19 -3.95 -8.30
CA SER A 173 -24.40 -3.63 -7.54
C SER A 173 -25.14 -4.89 -7.12
N MET A 174 -25.77 -4.84 -5.95
CA MET A 174 -26.70 -5.88 -5.45
C MET A 174 -28.16 -5.44 -5.63
N GLU A 175 -28.40 -4.41 -6.44
CA GLU A 175 -29.72 -3.86 -6.66
C GLU A 175 -30.54 -4.77 -7.58
N SER A 176 -31.85 -4.80 -7.38
CA SER A 176 -32.78 -5.44 -8.29
C SER A 176 -33.01 -4.53 -9.50
N PHE A 177 -32.67 -5.00 -10.69
CA PHE A 177 -32.91 -4.28 -11.94
C PHE A 177 -34.26 -4.68 -12.55
N GLN A 178 -34.98 -3.69 -13.09
CA GLN A 178 -36.11 -3.95 -13.98
C GLN A 178 -35.60 -4.49 -15.31
N GLU A 179 -36.43 -5.26 -16.05
CA GLU A 179 -36.03 -5.91 -17.30
C GLU A 179 -35.47 -4.92 -18.34
N GLU A 180 -36.03 -3.71 -18.42
CA GLU A 180 -35.57 -2.64 -19.32
C GLU A 180 -34.15 -2.12 -19.00
N ASN A 181 -33.69 -2.31 -17.76
CA ASN A 181 -32.36 -1.92 -17.31
C ASN A 181 -31.35 -3.08 -17.41
N LEU A 182 -31.76 -4.25 -17.91
CA LEU A 182 -30.86 -5.37 -18.16
C LEU A 182 -30.25 -5.25 -19.56
N GLY A 183 -28.98 -5.60 -19.68
CA GLY A 183 -28.25 -5.60 -20.95
C GLY A 183 -27.09 -6.56 -20.93
N ASP A 184 -26.62 -6.93 -22.12
CA ASP A 184 -25.44 -7.77 -22.30
C ASP A 184 -24.25 -6.89 -22.65
N LEU A 185 -23.32 -6.76 -21.69
CA LEU A 185 -22.12 -5.92 -21.80
C LEU A 185 -21.27 -6.26 -23.03
N PHE A 186 -21.35 -7.48 -23.56
CA PHE A 186 -20.52 -7.93 -24.70
C PHE A 186 -21.12 -7.61 -26.08
N THR A 187 -22.27 -6.92 -26.12
CA THR A 187 -22.95 -6.56 -27.37
C THR A 187 -22.71 -5.11 -27.78
N ALA A 188 -22.69 -4.84 -29.09
CA ALA A 188 -22.55 -3.48 -29.61
C ALA A 188 -23.77 -2.58 -29.33
N SER A 189 -24.93 -3.19 -29.02
CA SER A 189 -26.17 -2.52 -28.65
C SER A 189 -26.27 -2.19 -27.17
N TYR A 190 -25.29 -2.58 -26.35
CA TYR A 190 -25.29 -2.28 -24.92
C TYR A 190 -25.28 -0.77 -24.66
N GLU A 191 -26.19 -0.31 -23.81
CA GLU A 191 -26.27 1.07 -23.37
C GLU A 191 -25.59 1.25 -22.00
N PRO A 192 -24.72 2.27 -21.84
CA PRO A 192 -24.03 2.51 -20.56
C PRO A 192 -24.98 2.62 -19.37
N GLY A 193 -24.72 1.82 -18.34
CA GLY A 193 -25.56 1.74 -17.13
C GLY A 193 -26.56 0.59 -17.13
N GLN A 194 -26.73 -0.14 -18.23
CA GLN A 194 -27.46 -1.41 -18.19
C GLN A 194 -26.69 -2.45 -17.36
N ALA A 195 -27.43 -3.32 -16.67
CA ALA A 195 -26.88 -4.31 -15.76
C ALA A 195 -26.90 -5.71 -16.38
N MET A 196 -25.81 -6.45 -16.16
CA MET A 196 -25.71 -7.87 -16.48
C MET A 196 -25.50 -8.66 -15.18
N LYS A 197 -26.10 -9.85 -15.07
CA LYS A 197 -25.78 -10.74 -13.94
C LYS A 197 -24.29 -11.05 -13.96
N PHE A 198 -23.64 -10.93 -12.80
CA PHE A 198 -22.19 -11.15 -12.72
C PHE A 198 -21.82 -12.61 -13.06
N SER A 199 -22.66 -13.59 -12.71
CA SER A 199 -22.47 -14.98 -13.12
C SER A 199 -22.45 -15.15 -14.64
N ALA A 200 -23.45 -14.60 -15.33
CA ALA A 200 -23.52 -14.64 -16.80
C ALA A 200 -22.35 -13.89 -17.45
N PHE A 201 -21.96 -12.73 -16.89
CA PHE A 201 -20.79 -12.00 -17.35
C PHE A 201 -19.53 -12.86 -17.32
N ARG A 202 -19.29 -13.58 -16.21
CA ARG A 202 -18.12 -14.45 -16.05
C ARG A 202 -18.13 -15.64 -16.99
N GLU A 203 -19.29 -16.20 -17.28
CA GLU A 203 -19.44 -17.33 -18.21
C GLU A 203 -19.10 -16.92 -19.64
N GLN A 204 -19.53 -15.73 -20.07
CA GLN A 204 -19.34 -15.24 -21.43
C GLN A 204 -17.97 -14.57 -21.66
N PHE A 205 -17.38 -13.96 -20.63
CA PHE A 205 -16.13 -13.20 -20.74
C PHE A 205 -14.99 -13.91 -21.50
N PRO A 206 -14.70 -15.21 -21.27
CA PRO A 206 -13.60 -15.90 -21.97
C PRO A 206 -13.82 -16.04 -23.48
N GLU A 207 -15.06 -15.97 -23.95
CA GLU A 207 -15.37 -16.02 -25.39
C GLU A 207 -15.15 -14.66 -26.07
N CYS A 208 -15.30 -13.57 -25.32
CA CYS A 208 -15.25 -12.20 -25.82
C CYS A 208 -13.86 -11.55 -25.67
N TYR A 209 -13.10 -11.94 -24.65
CA TYR A 209 -11.78 -11.38 -24.31
C TYR A 209 -10.76 -12.48 -24.02
N CYS A 210 -9.57 -12.37 -24.61
CA CYS A 210 -8.56 -13.44 -24.58
C CYS A 210 -7.20 -13.04 -24.02
N GLU A 211 -6.98 -11.79 -23.59
CA GLU A 211 -5.66 -11.37 -23.07
C GLU A 211 -5.46 -11.75 -21.60
N PHE A 212 -6.54 -11.75 -20.81
CA PHE A 212 -6.54 -12.14 -19.41
C PHE A 212 -7.78 -12.95 -19.04
N GLU A 213 -7.63 -13.80 -18.04
CA GLU A 213 -8.77 -14.38 -17.32
C GLU A 213 -9.60 -13.28 -16.65
N VAL A 214 -10.92 -13.47 -16.55
CA VAL A 214 -11.86 -12.47 -16.01
C VAL A 214 -11.45 -11.94 -14.63
N ASP A 215 -10.93 -12.81 -13.77
CA ASP A 215 -10.49 -12.44 -12.42
C ASP A 215 -9.24 -11.58 -12.43
N GLN A 216 -8.29 -11.88 -13.32
CA GLN A 216 -7.08 -11.08 -13.46
C GLN A 216 -7.39 -9.74 -14.09
N TRP A 217 -8.29 -9.70 -15.08
CA TRP A 217 -8.73 -8.46 -15.72
C TRP A 217 -9.42 -7.52 -14.72
N LEU A 218 -10.40 -8.03 -13.95
CA LEU A 218 -11.07 -7.27 -12.90
C LEU A 218 -10.11 -6.82 -11.79
N LEU A 219 -9.13 -7.65 -11.44
CA LEU A 219 -8.12 -7.30 -10.44
C LEU A 219 -7.23 -6.16 -10.91
N ASN A 220 -6.80 -6.18 -12.18
CA ASN A 220 -6.00 -5.11 -12.78
C ASN A 220 -6.77 -3.78 -12.83
N LYS A 221 -8.10 -3.82 -13.01
CA LYS A 221 -8.95 -2.62 -12.93
C LYS A 221 -9.03 -2.00 -11.54
N LEU A 222 -8.69 -2.74 -10.49
CA LEU A 222 -8.81 -2.32 -9.08
C LEU A 222 -7.45 -2.03 -8.42
N LEU A 223 -6.33 -2.31 -9.10
CA LEU A 223 -4.97 -2.15 -8.59
C LEU A 223 -4.15 -1.31 -9.55
N PHE A 224 -3.36 -0.38 -9.00
CA PHE A 224 -2.40 0.36 -9.80
C PHE A 224 -1.22 -0.52 -10.22
N GLU A 225 -0.91 -0.50 -11.50
CA GLU A 225 0.35 -1.02 -12.04
C GLU A 225 1.51 -0.04 -11.85
N GLU A 226 2.75 -0.52 -12.03
CA GLU A 226 3.96 0.29 -11.85
C GLU A 226 3.95 1.56 -12.73
N GLN A 227 3.46 1.44 -13.97
CA GLN A 227 3.34 2.57 -14.87
C GLN A 227 2.26 3.54 -14.41
N GLU A 228 1.08 3.07 -14.01
CA GLU A 228 0.00 3.94 -13.53
C GLU A 228 0.37 4.67 -12.23
N ALA A 229 1.12 4.01 -11.34
CA ALA A 229 1.51 4.55 -10.04
C ALA A 229 2.69 5.56 -10.12
N HIS A 230 3.50 5.52 -11.17
CA HIS A 230 4.75 6.28 -11.24
C HIS A 230 4.93 7.12 -12.51
N HIS A 231 4.01 7.04 -13.48
CA HIS A 231 4.02 7.85 -14.69
C HIS A 231 3.29 9.20 -14.51
N PRO A 232 3.71 10.29 -15.21
CA PRO A 232 3.18 11.65 -15.05
C PRO A 232 1.68 11.89 -15.33
N PHE A 233 0.89 10.89 -15.73
CA PHE A 233 -0.50 11.07 -16.20
C PHE A 233 -1.57 10.61 -15.19
N GLN A 234 -1.29 10.65 -13.88
CA GLN A 234 -2.27 10.30 -12.84
C GLN A 234 -3.46 11.26 -12.79
N THR A 235 -4.67 10.72 -12.62
CA THR A 235 -5.93 11.48 -12.45
C THR A 235 -6.55 11.21 -11.08
N THR A 236 -7.21 12.20 -10.48
CA THR A 236 -7.67 12.21 -9.08
C THR A 236 -9.17 11.93 -8.87
N THR A 237 -9.91 11.55 -9.91
CA THR A 237 -11.37 11.40 -9.84
C THR A 237 -11.78 10.00 -9.37
N GLY A 238 -12.36 9.90 -8.17
CA GLY A 238 -12.89 8.67 -7.57
C GLY A 238 -14.41 8.50 -7.76
N GLY A 239 -14.89 7.26 -7.60
CA GLY A 239 -16.26 6.81 -7.91
C GLY A 239 -17.36 7.11 -6.87
N LYS A 240 -18.61 6.89 -7.30
CA LYS A 240 -19.88 7.19 -6.59
C LYS A 240 -20.23 6.19 -5.47
N LYS A 241 -21.04 6.62 -4.49
CA LYS A 241 -21.54 5.84 -3.33
C LYS A 241 -23.05 5.57 -3.42
N THR A 242 -23.47 4.38 -2.98
CA THR A 242 -24.86 3.88 -2.95
C THR A 242 -25.33 3.43 -1.55
N ILE A 243 -24.56 3.69 -0.48
CA ILE A 243 -24.96 3.40 0.92
C ILE A 243 -24.76 4.65 1.76
N ASP A 244 -25.75 4.98 2.61
CA ASP A 244 -25.64 6.12 3.53
C ASP A 244 -24.59 5.87 4.64
N ASN A 245 -24.05 6.95 5.20
CA ASN A 245 -22.96 6.85 6.17
C ASN A 245 -23.39 6.20 7.50
N SER A 246 -24.68 6.23 7.84
CA SER A 246 -25.21 5.67 9.09
C SER A 246 -25.24 4.14 9.05
N GLY A 247 -25.71 3.55 7.94
CA GLY A 247 -25.68 2.11 7.72
C GLY A 247 -24.26 1.56 7.74
N ILE A 248 -23.29 2.29 7.15
CA ILE A 248 -21.87 1.92 7.20
C ILE A 248 -21.36 1.88 8.64
N MET A 249 -21.68 2.88 9.46
CA MET A 249 -21.29 2.92 10.87
C MET A 249 -21.82 1.71 11.64
N GLU A 250 -23.10 1.38 11.49
CA GLU A 250 -23.71 0.25 12.20
C GLU A 250 -23.09 -1.09 11.80
N MET A 251 -22.83 -1.29 10.51
CA MET A 251 -22.13 -2.49 10.02
C MET A 251 -20.72 -2.61 10.61
N ILE A 252 -19.94 -1.52 10.62
CA ILE A 252 -18.57 -1.53 11.18
C ILE A 252 -18.61 -1.86 12.67
N ILE A 253 -19.51 -1.22 13.42
CA ILE A 253 -19.65 -1.46 14.87
C ILE A 253 -19.95 -2.94 15.14
N GLN A 254 -20.96 -3.49 14.46
CA GLN A 254 -21.35 -4.89 14.64
C GLN A 254 -20.19 -5.86 14.34
N GLU A 255 -19.45 -5.63 13.26
CA GLU A 255 -18.33 -6.49 12.89
C GLU A 255 -17.12 -6.35 13.83
N VAL A 256 -16.81 -5.15 14.31
CA VAL A 256 -15.74 -4.94 15.29
C VAL A 256 -16.08 -5.62 16.62
N GLU A 257 -17.30 -5.51 17.10
CA GLU A 257 -17.73 -6.16 18.33
C GLU A 257 -17.68 -7.69 18.22
N LYS A 258 -18.10 -8.27 17.08
CA LYS A 258 -17.92 -9.70 16.80
C LYS A 258 -16.44 -10.08 16.76
N PHE A 259 -15.59 -9.25 16.14
CA PHE A 259 -14.16 -9.49 16.05
C PHE A 259 -13.47 -9.50 17.41
N GLN A 260 -13.80 -8.54 18.28
CA GLN A 260 -13.24 -8.45 19.63
C GLN A 260 -13.60 -9.68 20.50
N LYS A 261 -14.80 -10.24 20.33
CA LYS A 261 -15.20 -11.47 21.02
C LYS A 261 -14.34 -12.68 20.63
N ARG A 262 -13.90 -12.76 19.36
CA ARG A 262 -13.06 -13.87 18.87
C ARG A 262 -11.55 -13.64 19.01
N ALA A 263 -11.10 -12.38 19.05
CA ALA A 263 -9.69 -12.01 19.06
C ALA A 263 -9.38 -11.10 20.24
N SER A 264 -9.07 -11.71 21.40
CA SER A 264 -8.81 -10.98 22.66
C SER A 264 -7.62 -10.02 22.61
N SER A 265 -6.68 -10.22 21.68
CA SER A 265 -5.53 -9.34 21.47
C SER A 265 -5.85 -8.07 20.66
N PHE A 266 -7.06 -7.97 20.09
CA PHE A 266 -7.46 -6.81 19.29
C PHE A 266 -8.09 -5.73 20.16
N SER A 267 -7.38 -4.60 20.33
CA SER A 267 -7.80 -3.52 21.22
C SER A 267 -9.04 -2.76 20.73
N GLY A 268 -9.34 -2.77 19.42
CA GLY A 268 -10.53 -2.13 18.85
C GLY A 268 -10.24 -1.25 17.65
N LEU A 269 -11.26 -0.49 17.23
CA LEU A 269 -11.24 0.41 16.09
C LEU A 269 -11.95 1.71 16.44
N LYS A 270 -11.44 2.83 15.93
CA LYS A 270 -12.10 4.14 15.92
C LYS A 270 -12.16 4.66 14.50
N ILE A 271 -13.13 5.51 14.24
CA ILE A 271 -13.44 6.07 12.92
C ILE A 271 -13.17 7.56 12.97
N ILE A 272 -12.42 8.04 11.98
CA ILE A 272 -12.29 9.47 11.70
C ILE A 272 -13.26 9.75 10.55
N TYR A 273 -14.25 10.60 10.81
CA TYR A 273 -15.19 11.03 9.77
C TYR A 273 -14.45 11.97 8.81
N CYS A 274 -14.45 11.64 7.51
CA CYS A 274 -13.68 12.35 6.50
C CYS A 274 -14.56 12.68 5.29
N VAL A 275 -14.34 13.85 4.70
CA VAL A 275 -14.93 14.24 3.41
C VAL A 275 -13.88 14.72 2.41
N PRO A 276 -14.13 14.56 1.09
CA PRO A 276 -13.23 15.09 0.08
C PRO A 276 -13.08 16.60 0.18
N ARG A 277 -11.84 17.08 0.15
CA ARG A 277 -11.51 18.51 0.15
C ARG A 277 -11.93 19.28 -1.11
N SER A 278 -12.39 18.57 -2.15
CA SER A 278 -12.86 19.12 -3.41
C SER A 278 -14.34 19.52 -3.39
N LEU A 279 -15.08 19.17 -2.34
CA LEU A 279 -16.47 19.53 -2.18
C LEU A 279 -16.64 21.05 -2.01
N ALA A 280 -17.80 21.58 -2.43
CA ALA A 280 -18.13 22.97 -2.23
C ALA A 280 -18.27 23.29 -0.73
N PRO A 281 -18.04 24.54 -0.29
CA PRO A 281 -18.13 24.92 1.12
C PRO A 281 -19.45 24.52 1.80
N VAL A 282 -20.58 24.60 1.10
CA VAL A 282 -21.90 24.20 1.62
C VAL A 282 -21.98 22.69 1.89
N GLU A 283 -21.38 21.86 1.05
CA GLU A 283 -21.34 20.40 1.23
C GLU A 283 -20.41 20.03 2.40
N ILE A 284 -19.31 20.78 2.59
CA ILE A 284 -18.41 20.63 3.75
C ILE A 284 -19.15 20.99 5.05
N GLU A 285 -19.96 22.05 5.06
CA GLU A 285 -20.75 22.45 6.21
C GLU A 285 -21.78 21.37 6.59
N GLN A 286 -22.49 20.83 5.60
CA GLN A 286 -23.43 19.72 5.80
C GLN A 286 -22.74 18.46 6.35
N ALA A 287 -21.58 18.12 5.82
CA ALA A 287 -20.78 17.00 6.30
C ALA A 287 -20.27 17.20 7.73
N LEU A 288 -19.89 18.43 8.10
CA LEU A 288 -19.49 18.75 9.47
C LEU A 288 -20.68 18.59 10.43
N ALA A 289 -21.87 19.04 10.04
CA ALA A 289 -23.08 18.84 10.83
C ALA A 289 -23.36 17.33 11.04
N GLU A 290 -23.27 16.52 9.97
CA GLU A 290 -23.41 15.07 10.08
C GLU A 290 -22.35 14.45 11.02
N CYS A 291 -21.09 14.86 10.90
CA CYS A 291 -20.00 14.42 11.77
C CYS A 291 -20.31 14.69 13.26
N LEU A 292 -20.83 15.88 13.59
CA LEU A 292 -21.23 16.23 14.95
C LEU A 292 -22.36 15.33 15.44
N THR A 293 -23.40 15.12 14.63
CA THR A 293 -24.48 14.17 14.94
C THR A 293 -23.94 12.75 15.16
N PHE A 294 -22.97 12.31 14.36
CA PHE A 294 -22.35 10.99 14.50
C PHE A 294 -21.52 10.89 15.77
N LYS A 295 -20.84 11.97 16.18
CA LYS A 295 -20.10 12.02 17.45
C LYS A 295 -21.03 11.90 18.65
N GLU A 296 -22.20 12.54 18.60
CA GLU A 296 -23.24 12.44 19.63
C GLU A 296 -23.84 11.03 19.69
N ARG A 297 -24.16 10.43 18.53
CA ARG A 297 -24.76 9.09 18.43
C ARG A 297 -23.78 7.97 18.78
N TRP A 298 -22.52 8.09 18.38
CA TRP A 298 -21.48 7.06 18.55
C TRP A 298 -20.18 7.61 19.17
N PRO A 299 -20.22 8.17 20.39
CA PRO A 299 -19.08 8.87 21.00
C PRO A 299 -17.87 7.97 21.27
N LYS A 300 -18.08 6.65 21.38
CA LYS A 300 -17.00 5.67 21.56
C LYS A 300 -16.27 5.36 20.26
N TRP A 301 -16.96 5.48 19.12
CA TRP A 301 -16.48 5.01 17.82
C TRP A 301 -15.92 6.14 16.97
N ILE A 302 -16.54 7.31 16.96
CA ILE A 302 -15.99 8.50 16.31
C ILE A 302 -14.86 9.08 17.18
N ALA A 303 -13.69 9.30 16.59
CA ALA A 303 -12.50 9.84 17.26
C ALA A 303 -12.74 11.24 17.85
#